data_AF-A0A0E9MDV4-F1
#
_entry.id   AF-A0A0E9MDV4-F1
#
_cell.length_a   1.000
_cell.length_b   1.000
_cell.length_c   1.000
_cell.angle_alpha   90.00
_cell.angle_beta   90.00
_cell.angle_gamma   90.00
#
_symmetry.space_group_name_H-M   'P 1'
#
loop_
_entity.id
_entity.type
_entity.pdbx_description
1 polymer ?
#
loop_
_entity_poly.entity_id
_entity_poly.type
_entity_poly.pdbx_seq_one_letter_code
_entity_poly.pdbx_strand_id
1 'polypeptide(L)'
;MNTFLTAKDTKVHKGNPGFVFFLRALCVLCGKSFLVFWFSQAALAADVLHLYNWNNYISAQTMERFEAECNCKVVQDYYSDNEEMLAKLAAGASGYDILVPTGNAVDALIRQGALRPIDKTQLPNFRNLNPAYLNTAFDPGNRYSVPYAYTLTLIGYNTEKMKALGIPADTWAAIFEPRYLVKMKGRVTVLDSQRELMAAALKYLGYSANDTDEAKWRQARDLIIRAKPYWAAFNASSYIKELTIGNIWLAHGYSSDMFQAVQDAKKAGRPFTIGYSAPKEGAVLSLDSMVLHKSGPRPDLAHRFINFMLDGKNSAELTNLIGSGNPNLDAMPFIKPEIVANTAIFPDRERLAKLEMLKDLDRNKRRVLSRMWTEIKLR
;
A
#
# COMPACT_ATOMS: atom_id res chain seq x y z
N MET A 1 -53.73 24.86 28.50
CA MET A 1 -54.78 25.09 27.48
C MET A 1 -54.98 23.77 26.76
N ASN A 2 -55.90 22.96 27.28
CA ASN A 2 -57.24 22.69 26.72
C ASN A 2 -57.17 22.06 25.32
N THR A 3 -57.22 20.73 25.14
CA THR A 3 -58.38 19.79 25.25
C THR A 3 -59.38 20.03 24.11
N PHE A 4 -59.75 19.06 23.26
CA PHE A 4 -60.79 18.02 23.45
C PHE A 4 -60.63 16.93 22.34
N LEU A 5 -60.59 15.60 22.63
CA LEU A 5 -61.68 14.65 23.03
C LEU A 5 -62.59 14.30 21.83
N THR A 6 -63.06 13.08 21.56
CA THR A 6 -63.35 11.83 22.35
C THR A 6 -63.58 10.69 21.32
N ALA A 7 -63.06 9.46 21.46
CA ALA A 7 -63.45 8.32 22.32
C ALA A 7 -64.81 7.69 21.93
N LYS A 8 -64.93 6.37 21.66
CA LYS A 8 -65.15 5.23 22.61
C LYS A 8 -65.71 4.03 21.77
N ASP A 9 -65.74 2.74 22.13
CA ASP A 9 -65.27 1.94 23.28
C ASP A 9 -65.53 0.43 22.98
N THR A 10 -64.62 -0.44 23.47
CA THR A 10 -64.82 -1.71 24.23
C THR A 10 -65.49 -2.97 23.59
N LYS A 11 -64.81 -4.14 23.55
CA LYS A 11 -64.63 -5.25 24.57
C LYS A 11 -65.52 -6.48 24.18
N VAL A 12 -65.30 -7.78 24.46
CA VAL A 12 -64.34 -8.59 25.26
C VAL A 12 -64.67 -10.11 25.11
N HIS A 13 -63.65 -11.00 25.25
CA HIS A 13 -63.66 -12.43 25.69
C HIS A 13 -64.44 -13.50 24.89
N LYS A 14 -64.16 -14.82 24.89
CA LYS A 14 -63.40 -15.85 25.67
C LYS A 14 -63.27 -17.08 24.71
N GLY A 15 -62.20 -17.86 24.63
CA GLY A 15 -61.94 -19.05 25.48
C GLY A 15 -62.09 -20.41 24.74
N ASN A 16 -60.95 -21.01 24.32
CA ASN A 16 -60.48 -22.43 24.46
C ASN A 16 -61.38 -23.66 24.07
N PRO A 17 -60.89 -24.92 24.07
CA PRO A 17 -60.37 -25.68 22.91
C PRO A 17 -61.00 -27.10 22.71
N GLY A 18 -60.58 -27.86 21.68
CA GLY A 18 -60.51 -29.34 21.77
C GLY A 18 -60.96 -30.21 20.57
N PHE A 19 -60.23 -31.34 20.40
CA PHE A 19 -60.57 -32.63 19.76
C PHE A 19 -60.69 -32.71 18.21
N VAL A 20 -59.72 -33.26 17.45
CA VAL A 20 -59.27 -34.68 17.23
C VAL A 20 -60.33 -35.59 16.56
N PHE A 21 -60.11 -36.02 15.30
CA PHE A 21 -59.99 -37.43 14.79
C PHE A 21 -60.21 -37.56 13.26
N PHE A 22 -59.23 -38.22 12.60
CA PHE A 22 -59.25 -39.16 11.45
C PHE A 22 -60.30 -39.10 10.31
N LEU A 23 -59.82 -39.25 9.06
CA LEU A 23 -60.21 -40.37 8.18
C LEU A 23 -59.15 -40.66 7.08
N ARG A 24 -58.88 -41.95 6.87
CA ARG A 24 -58.03 -42.56 5.81
C ARG A 24 -58.82 -42.74 4.51
N ALA A 25 -58.15 -42.69 3.35
CA ALA A 25 -58.40 -43.62 2.24
C ALA A 25 -57.20 -43.71 1.28
N LEU A 26 -56.75 -44.95 1.04
CA LEU A 26 -55.74 -45.39 0.07
C LEU A 26 -56.21 -45.22 -1.39
N CYS A 27 -55.27 -45.05 -2.32
CA CYS A 27 -55.35 -45.77 -3.60
C CYS A 27 -53.97 -46.13 -4.17
N VAL A 28 -53.93 -47.28 -4.81
CA VAL A 28 -52.80 -48.20 -5.06
C VAL A 28 -52.22 -48.03 -6.48
N LEU A 29 -50.89 -48.08 -6.56
CA LEU A 29 -49.97 -48.56 -7.62
C LEU A 29 -50.30 -48.42 -9.13
N CYS A 30 -49.29 -47.92 -9.88
CA CYS A 30 -48.73 -48.67 -11.02
C CYS A 30 -47.26 -48.27 -11.26
N GLY A 31 -46.36 -49.26 -11.19
CA GLY A 31 -44.91 -49.06 -11.22
C GLY A 31 -44.31 -49.03 -12.63
N LYS A 32 -43.36 -48.11 -12.83
CA LYS A 32 -42.20 -48.25 -13.71
C LYS A 32 -41.03 -47.54 -13.05
N SER A 33 -40.12 -48.30 -12.45
CA SER A 33 -38.87 -47.80 -11.87
C SER A 33 -37.95 -47.29 -12.97
N PHE A 34 -38.00 -45.98 -13.26
CA PHE A 34 -36.91 -45.27 -13.90
C PHE A 34 -35.89 -44.91 -12.81
N LEU A 35 -34.81 -45.69 -12.73
CA LEU A 35 -33.60 -45.31 -11.98
C LEU A 35 -32.96 -44.12 -12.73
N VAL A 36 -33.39 -42.91 -12.40
CA VAL A 36 -32.68 -41.69 -12.78
C VAL A 36 -31.42 -41.65 -11.93
N PHE A 37 -30.29 -42.06 -12.49
CA PHE A 37 -28.98 -41.72 -11.96
C PHE A 37 -28.83 -40.20 -12.04
N TRP A 38 -29.16 -39.52 -10.94
CA TRP A 38 -28.68 -38.17 -10.68
C TRP A 38 -27.16 -38.26 -10.57
N PHE A 39 -26.47 -38.05 -11.69
CA PHE A 39 -25.08 -37.58 -11.65
C PHE A 39 -25.12 -36.24 -10.93
N SER A 40 -24.86 -36.27 -9.62
CA SER A 40 -24.40 -35.10 -8.91
C SER A 40 -23.07 -34.75 -9.56
N GLN A 41 -23.09 -33.86 -10.55
CA GLN A 41 -21.91 -33.09 -10.87
C GLN A 41 -21.58 -32.37 -9.57
N ALA A 42 -20.54 -32.85 -8.88
CA ALA A 42 -19.90 -32.04 -7.88
C ALA A 42 -19.56 -30.72 -8.59
N ALA A 43 -20.29 -29.65 -8.27
CA ALA A 43 -19.86 -28.32 -8.64
C ALA A 43 -18.48 -28.17 -7.99
N LEU A 44 -17.42 -28.38 -8.77
CA LEU A 44 -16.07 -28.04 -8.38
C LEU A 44 -16.13 -26.55 -8.10
N ALA A 45 -16.22 -26.18 -6.82
CA ALA A 45 -16.06 -24.80 -6.41
C ALA A 45 -14.74 -24.35 -7.01
N ALA A 46 -14.78 -23.29 -7.82
CA ALA A 46 -13.57 -22.77 -8.44
C ALA A 46 -12.54 -22.51 -7.34
N ASP A 47 -11.31 -22.95 -7.56
CA ASP A 47 -10.21 -22.62 -6.68
C ASP A 47 -10.05 -21.10 -6.64
N VAL A 48 -10.23 -20.46 -5.49
CA VAL A 48 -10.13 -19.00 -5.35
C VAL A 48 -8.95 -18.62 -4.47
N LEU A 49 -8.09 -17.73 -4.97
CA LEU A 49 -7.06 -17.03 -4.23
C LEU A 49 -7.60 -15.65 -3.82
N HIS A 50 -7.61 -15.36 -2.52
CA HIS A 50 -8.01 -14.06 -1.98
C HIS A 50 -6.78 -13.19 -1.70
N LEU A 51 -6.67 -12.08 -2.43
CA LEU A 51 -5.58 -11.12 -2.32
C LEU A 51 -6.10 -9.80 -1.75
N TYR A 52 -5.39 -9.23 -0.77
CA TYR A 52 -5.64 -7.88 -0.28
C TYR A 52 -4.42 -7.00 -0.56
N ASN A 53 -4.55 -6.02 -1.47
CA ASN A 53 -3.41 -5.32 -2.06
C ASN A 53 -3.69 -3.81 -2.25
N TRP A 54 -2.68 -3.05 -2.67
CA TRP A 54 -2.81 -1.66 -3.09
C TRP A 54 -3.58 -1.55 -4.41
N ASN A 55 -4.24 -0.41 -4.63
CA ASN A 55 -4.90 -0.11 -5.90
C ASN A 55 -3.89 -0.01 -7.06
N ASN A 56 -4.27 -0.50 -8.24
CA ASN A 56 -3.45 -0.46 -9.48
C ASN A 56 -2.05 -1.07 -9.34
N TYR A 57 -1.88 -2.01 -8.41
CA TYR A 57 -0.56 -2.57 -8.07
C TYR A 57 -0.28 -3.92 -8.72
N ILE A 58 -1.21 -4.45 -9.51
CA ILE A 58 -1.04 -5.62 -10.37
C ILE A 58 -1.87 -5.40 -11.64
N SER A 59 -1.31 -5.71 -12.81
CA SER A 59 -2.04 -5.55 -14.08
C SER A 59 -3.12 -6.63 -14.24
N ALA A 60 -4.24 -6.28 -14.88
CA ALA A 60 -5.28 -7.26 -15.21
C ALA A 60 -4.73 -8.42 -16.07
N GLN A 61 -3.79 -8.11 -16.98
CA GLN A 61 -3.16 -9.11 -17.85
C GLN A 61 -2.28 -10.10 -17.06
N THR A 62 -1.55 -9.64 -16.04
CA THR A 62 -0.81 -10.54 -15.14
C THR A 62 -1.76 -11.47 -14.38
N MET A 63 -2.91 -10.95 -13.95
CA MET A 63 -3.93 -11.77 -13.27
C MET A 63 -4.56 -12.79 -14.19
N GLU A 64 -4.96 -12.42 -15.41
CA GLU A 64 -5.50 -13.35 -16.40
C GLU A 64 -4.52 -14.49 -16.72
N ARG A 65 -3.22 -14.19 -16.84
CA ARG A 65 -2.19 -15.21 -17.05
C ARG A 65 -2.06 -16.14 -15.86
N PHE A 66 -2.05 -15.60 -14.64
CA PHE A 66 -2.00 -16.44 -13.44
C PHE A 66 -3.24 -17.34 -13.35
N GLU A 67 -4.45 -16.80 -13.52
CA GLU A 67 -5.71 -17.57 -13.50
C GLU A 67 -5.69 -18.72 -14.50
N ALA A 68 -5.19 -18.48 -15.71
CA ALA A 68 -5.04 -19.49 -16.75
C ALA A 68 -4.00 -20.57 -16.38
N GLU A 69 -2.85 -20.18 -15.83
CA GLU A 69 -1.81 -21.11 -15.39
C GLU A 69 -2.24 -21.94 -14.17
N CYS A 70 -2.96 -21.32 -13.24
CA CYS A 70 -3.37 -21.96 -12.01
C CYS A 70 -4.65 -22.78 -12.11
N ASN A 71 -5.45 -22.56 -13.16
CA ASN A 71 -6.84 -22.98 -13.27
C ASN A 71 -7.65 -22.57 -12.02
N CYS A 72 -7.48 -21.30 -11.62
CA CYS A 72 -8.06 -20.73 -10.42
C CYS A 72 -8.58 -19.30 -10.69
N LYS A 73 -9.22 -18.70 -9.69
CA LYS A 73 -9.70 -17.31 -9.71
C LYS A 73 -8.97 -16.48 -8.67
N VAL A 74 -8.71 -15.22 -8.98
CA VAL A 74 -8.13 -14.26 -8.03
C VAL A 74 -9.19 -13.22 -7.68
N VAL A 75 -9.55 -13.16 -6.40
CA VAL A 75 -10.42 -12.10 -5.86
C VAL A 75 -9.54 -11.09 -5.14
N GLN A 76 -9.60 -9.84 -5.58
CA GLN A 76 -8.81 -8.75 -5.01
C GLN A 76 -9.69 -7.78 -4.23
N ASP A 77 -9.31 -7.56 -2.99
CA ASP A 77 -9.71 -6.38 -2.22
C ASP A 77 -8.57 -5.35 -2.25
N TYR A 78 -8.92 -4.08 -2.05
CA TYR A 78 -7.95 -2.98 -2.08
C TYR A 78 -7.94 -2.13 -0.82
N TYR A 79 -6.77 -1.59 -0.49
CA TYR A 79 -6.58 -0.56 0.53
C TYR A 79 -5.71 0.60 0.01
N SER A 80 -5.75 1.73 0.70
CA SER A 80 -5.02 2.95 0.33
C SER A 80 -3.83 3.25 1.24
N ASP A 81 -3.80 2.67 2.45
CA ASP A 81 -2.66 2.73 3.36
C ASP A 81 -2.59 1.49 4.29
N ASN A 82 -1.43 1.33 4.96
CA ASN A 82 -1.19 0.18 5.83
C ASN A 82 -2.09 0.20 7.08
N GLU A 83 -2.42 1.39 7.60
CA GLU A 83 -3.27 1.56 8.78
C GLU A 83 -4.70 1.08 8.52
N GLU A 84 -5.26 1.37 7.34
CA GLU A 84 -6.56 0.88 6.85
C GLU A 84 -6.57 -0.64 6.80
N MET A 85 -5.55 -1.25 6.17
CA MET A 85 -5.41 -2.70 6.10
C MET A 85 -5.34 -3.33 7.49
N LEU A 86 -4.48 -2.81 8.37
CA LEU A 86 -4.33 -3.31 9.75
C LEU A 86 -5.64 -3.15 10.55
N ALA A 87 -6.36 -2.04 10.38
CA ALA A 87 -7.63 -1.79 11.05
C ALA A 87 -8.72 -2.77 10.58
N LYS A 88 -8.82 -3.04 9.28
CA LYS A 88 -9.76 -4.02 8.71
C LYS A 88 -9.51 -5.42 9.26
N LEU A 89 -8.25 -5.86 9.33
CA LEU A 89 -7.88 -7.15 9.92
C LEU A 89 -8.17 -7.18 11.43
N ALA A 90 -7.87 -6.11 12.17
CA ALA A 90 -8.17 -6.01 13.60
C ALA A 90 -9.67 -6.02 13.91
N ALA A 91 -10.50 -5.52 12.99
CA ALA A 91 -11.97 -5.56 13.07
C ALA A 91 -12.56 -6.96 12.77
N GLY A 92 -11.72 -7.96 12.48
CA GLY A 92 -12.13 -9.35 12.27
C GLY A 92 -12.23 -9.79 10.80
N ALA A 93 -11.80 -8.94 9.85
CA ALA A 93 -11.69 -9.39 8.47
C ALA A 93 -10.69 -10.54 8.36
N SER A 94 -11.06 -11.58 7.61
CA SER A 94 -10.32 -12.82 7.49
C SER A 94 -10.58 -13.46 6.12
N GLY A 95 -9.91 -14.58 5.84
CA GLY A 95 -10.04 -15.30 4.57
C GLY A 95 -9.06 -14.87 3.47
N TYR A 96 -8.26 -13.82 3.67
CA TYR A 96 -7.20 -13.45 2.72
C TYR A 96 -6.04 -14.45 2.75
N ASP A 97 -5.61 -14.89 1.57
CA ASP A 97 -4.45 -15.76 1.38
C ASP A 97 -3.16 -14.96 1.36
N ILE A 98 -3.14 -13.86 0.60
CA ILE A 98 -1.99 -12.98 0.45
C ILE A 98 -2.36 -11.55 0.84
N LEU A 99 -1.45 -10.91 1.56
CA LEU A 99 -1.41 -9.46 1.74
C LEU A 99 -0.12 -8.90 1.11
N VAL A 100 -0.10 -7.62 0.74
CA VAL A 100 1.12 -6.95 0.22
C VAL A 100 1.54 -5.72 1.03
N PRO A 101 1.70 -5.82 2.36
CA PRO A 101 2.01 -4.68 3.23
C PRO A 101 3.44 -4.14 3.03
N THR A 102 3.65 -2.90 3.46
CA THR A 102 5.00 -2.32 3.60
C THR A 102 5.71 -2.90 4.84
N GLY A 103 7.04 -2.93 4.84
CA GLY A 103 7.87 -3.56 5.88
C GLY A 103 7.52 -3.22 7.34
N ASN A 104 7.09 -2.00 7.67
CA ASN A 104 6.63 -1.64 9.01
C ASN A 104 5.33 -2.35 9.41
N ALA A 105 4.42 -2.57 8.47
CA ALA A 105 3.21 -3.34 8.69
C ALA A 105 3.46 -4.85 8.68
N VAL A 106 4.46 -5.34 7.91
CA VAL A 106 4.96 -6.72 8.02
C VAL A 106 5.43 -7.00 9.45
N ASP A 107 6.27 -6.14 10.04
CA ASP A 107 6.73 -6.25 11.43
C ASP A 107 5.54 -6.36 12.41
N ALA A 108 4.55 -5.47 12.28
CA ALA A 108 3.35 -5.50 13.10
C ALA A 108 2.59 -6.83 12.98
N LEU A 109 2.40 -7.36 11.77
CA LEU A 109 1.71 -8.62 11.51
C LEU A 109 2.49 -9.84 12.06
N ILE A 110 3.82 -9.82 11.98
CA ILE A 110 4.68 -10.86 12.58
C ILE A 110 4.53 -10.84 14.10
N ARG A 111 4.62 -9.67 14.74
CA ARG A 111 4.49 -9.55 16.22
C ARG A 111 3.11 -9.94 16.72
N GLN A 112 2.08 -9.79 15.91
CA GLN A 112 0.71 -10.24 16.21
C GLN A 112 0.49 -11.75 15.96
N GLY A 113 1.49 -12.46 15.42
CA GLY A 113 1.34 -13.84 15.01
C GLY A 113 0.23 -14.00 13.96
N ALA A 114 0.11 -13.04 13.04
CA ALA A 114 -0.92 -13.01 12.00
C ALA A 114 -0.48 -13.68 10.70
N LEU A 115 0.80 -14.01 10.54
CA LEU A 115 1.36 -14.56 9.30
C LEU A 115 1.76 -16.03 9.44
N ARG A 116 1.67 -16.76 8.32
CA ARG A 116 2.25 -18.09 8.16
C ARG A 116 3.67 -17.98 7.64
N PRO A 117 4.61 -18.84 8.09
CA PRO A 117 5.91 -18.95 7.45
C PRO A 117 5.76 -19.33 5.97
N ILE A 118 6.65 -18.79 5.14
CA ILE A 118 6.72 -19.10 3.72
C ILE A 118 7.60 -20.34 3.51
N ASP A 119 7.07 -21.32 2.80
CA ASP A 119 7.83 -22.48 2.35
C ASP A 119 8.57 -22.13 1.06
N LYS A 120 9.85 -21.76 1.22
CA LYS A 120 10.71 -21.36 0.10
C LYS A 120 11.01 -22.51 -0.87
N THR A 121 10.80 -23.76 -0.48
CA THR A 121 10.99 -24.89 -1.40
C THR A 121 9.95 -24.89 -2.52
N GLN A 122 8.81 -24.23 -2.31
CA GLN A 122 7.77 -24.00 -3.31
C GLN A 122 8.00 -22.73 -4.15
N LEU A 123 9.08 -21.99 -3.90
CA LEU A 123 9.41 -20.74 -4.57
C LEU A 123 10.75 -20.84 -5.34
N PRO A 124 10.87 -21.67 -6.39
CA PRO A 124 12.11 -21.77 -7.17
C PRO A 124 12.60 -20.42 -7.74
N ASN A 125 11.69 -19.47 -8.01
CA ASN A 125 12.02 -18.13 -8.47
C ASN A 125 12.49 -17.18 -7.35
N PHE A 126 12.49 -17.61 -6.08
CA PHE A 126 13.02 -16.80 -4.96
C PHE A 126 14.49 -16.41 -5.17
N ARG A 127 15.25 -17.23 -5.91
CA ARG A 127 16.64 -16.95 -6.31
C ARG A 127 16.80 -15.68 -7.17
N ASN A 128 15.72 -15.19 -7.77
CA ASN A 128 15.74 -14.01 -8.64
C ASN A 128 15.80 -12.70 -7.84
N LEU A 129 15.51 -12.76 -6.52
CA LEU A 129 15.50 -11.60 -5.65
C LEU A 129 16.91 -11.08 -5.37
N ASN A 130 17.06 -9.77 -5.42
CA ASN A 130 18.28 -9.07 -5.05
C ASN A 130 18.54 -9.21 -3.53
N PRO A 131 19.71 -9.75 -3.12
CA PRO A 131 20.06 -9.89 -1.71
C PRO A 131 20.01 -8.59 -0.90
N ALA A 132 20.12 -7.42 -1.53
CA ALA A 132 20.02 -6.12 -0.86
C ALA A 132 18.64 -5.85 -0.22
N TYR A 133 17.60 -6.55 -0.66
CA TYR A 133 16.23 -6.43 -0.14
C TYR A 133 15.79 -7.65 0.68
N LEU A 134 16.73 -8.56 0.97
CA LEU A 134 16.52 -9.75 1.79
C LEU A 134 17.09 -9.55 3.20
N ASN A 135 16.70 -10.43 4.11
CA ASN A 135 17.13 -10.46 5.52
C ASN A 135 16.94 -9.09 6.21
N THR A 136 15.77 -8.49 5.99
CA THR A 136 15.43 -7.18 6.55
C THR A 136 15.27 -7.27 8.07
N ALA A 137 15.39 -6.13 8.75
CA ALA A 137 15.22 -6.08 10.20
C ALA A 137 13.81 -6.49 10.68
N PHE A 138 12.79 -6.32 9.83
CA PHE A 138 11.41 -6.69 10.15
C PHE A 138 11.13 -8.19 9.94
N ASP A 139 11.89 -8.88 9.09
CA ASP A 139 11.73 -10.32 8.84
C ASP A 139 13.10 -11.00 8.59
N PRO A 140 13.88 -11.22 9.67
CA PRO A 140 15.17 -11.89 9.57
C PRO A 140 15.05 -13.26 8.88
N GLY A 141 15.90 -13.47 7.88
CA GLY A 141 15.89 -14.67 7.05
C GLY A 141 14.71 -14.76 6.07
N ASN A 142 13.91 -13.70 5.86
CA ASN A 142 12.70 -13.72 5.01
C ASN A 142 11.79 -14.91 5.33
N ARG A 143 11.44 -15.08 6.61
CA ARG A 143 10.64 -16.22 7.05
C ARG A 143 9.17 -16.06 6.69
N TYR A 144 8.68 -14.82 6.63
CA TYR A 144 7.26 -14.51 6.46
C TYR A 144 6.95 -13.64 5.24
N SER A 145 7.98 -13.03 4.62
CA SER A 145 7.82 -12.01 3.59
C SER A 145 8.71 -12.25 2.37
N VAL A 146 8.12 -11.99 1.20
CA VAL A 146 8.79 -12.02 -0.11
C VAL A 146 8.72 -10.62 -0.73
N PRO A 147 9.86 -9.93 -0.92
CA PRO A 147 9.90 -8.62 -1.55
C PRO A 147 9.16 -8.58 -2.89
N TYR A 148 8.32 -7.57 -3.10
CA TYR A 148 7.52 -7.41 -4.30
C TYR A 148 7.93 -6.18 -5.12
N ALA A 149 7.92 -5.01 -4.49
CA ALA A 149 8.27 -3.74 -5.10
C ALA A 149 8.78 -2.79 -4.02
N TYR A 150 9.54 -1.78 -4.43
CA TYR A 150 9.94 -0.71 -3.53
C TYR A 150 9.71 0.68 -4.13
N THR A 151 9.54 1.65 -3.24
CA THR A 151 9.30 3.05 -3.59
C THR A 151 10.19 3.93 -2.71
N LEU A 152 10.70 5.01 -3.29
CA LEU A 152 11.49 5.99 -2.54
C LEU A 152 10.65 7.20 -2.20
N THR A 153 10.84 7.74 -1.01
CA THR A 153 10.29 9.05 -0.64
C THR A 153 11.31 10.11 -1.01
N LEU A 154 10.96 11.00 -1.94
CA LEU A 154 11.90 11.89 -2.61
C LEU A 154 11.27 13.25 -2.93
N ILE A 155 11.98 14.08 -3.71
CA ILE A 155 11.45 15.34 -4.22
C ILE A 155 11.16 15.27 -5.71
N GLY A 156 9.97 15.70 -6.12
CA GLY A 156 9.59 15.96 -7.50
C GLY A 156 9.41 17.45 -7.75
N TYR A 157 9.82 17.93 -8.92
CA TYR A 157 9.94 19.36 -9.16
C TYR A 157 9.78 19.75 -10.63
N ASN A 158 9.36 20.99 -10.84
CA ASN A 158 9.40 21.63 -12.15
C ASN A 158 10.85 22.07 -12.46
N THR A 159 11.47 21.43 -13.45
CA THR A 159 12.90 21.58 -13.76
C THR A 159 13.27 23.01 -14.14
N GLU A 160 12.45 23.64 -14.97
CA GLU A 160 12.65 25.00 -15.45
C GLU A 160 12.55 26.02 -14.31
N LYS A 161 11.61 25.83 -13.37
CA LYS A 161 11.49 26.68 -12.17
C LYS A 161 12.67 26.52 -11.23
N MET A 162 13.10 25.29 -10.94
CA MET A 162 14.26 25.05 -10.08
C MET A 162 15.53 25.67 -10.65
N LYS A 163 15.76 25.53 -11.97
CA LYS A 163 16.89 26.13 -12.68
C LYS A 163 16.85 27.66 -12.65
N ALA A 164 15.70 28.26 -12.97
CA ALA A 164 15.55 29.72 -13.00
C ALA A 164 15.77 30.37 -11.62
N LEU A 165 15.39 29.67 -10.54
CA LEU A 165 15.53 30.17 -9.17
C LEU A 165 16.88 29.81 -8.52
N GLY A 166 17.70 29.00 -9.19
CA GLY A 166 19.00 28.51 -8.68
C GLY A 166 18.83 27.63 -7.43
N ILE A 167 17.83 26.75 -7.42
CA ILE A 167 17.52 25.88 -6.29
C ILE A 167 18.03 24.47 -6.59
N PRO A 168 18.83 23.87 -5.70
CA PRO A 168 19.32 22.51 -5.90
C PRO A 168 18.16 21.50 -5.80
N ALA A 169 18.24 20.44 -6.59
CA ALA A 169 17.17 19.47 -6.76
C ALA A 169 17.53 18.07 -6.22
N ASP A 170 18.60 17.98 -5.43
CA ASP A 170 19.21 16.75 -4.88
C ASP A 170 19.39 16.84 -3.36
N THR A 171 18.63 17.69 -2.65
CA THR A 171 18.78 17.92 -1.21
C THR A 171 17.45 18.22 -0.53
N TRP A 172 17.28 17.71 0.71
CA TRP A 172 16.15 18.08 1.56
C TRP A 172 16.13 19.56 1.93
N ALA A 173 17.25 20.27 1.78
CA ALA A 173 17.30 21.73 2.00
C ALA A 173 16.25 22.47 1.13
N ALA A 174 15.91 21.95 -0.06
CA ALA A 174 14.94 22.57 -0.96
C ALA A 174 13.55 22.73 -0.33
N ILE A 175 13.17 21.83 0.60
CA ILE A 175 11.89 21.89 1.31
C ILE A 175 12.00 22.47 2.73
N PHE A 176 13.21 22.59 3.30
CA PHE A 176 13.39 23.03 4.70
C PHE A 176 14.06 24.40 4.88
N GLU A 177 14.84 24.88 3.91
CA GLU A 177 15.65 26.08 4.09
C GLU A 177 14.96 27.37 3.58
N PRO A 178 14.74 28.38 4.45
CA PRO A 178 14.10 29.65 4.09
C PRO A 178 14.73 30.35 2.88
N ARG A 179 16.06 30.26 2.71
CA ARG A 179 16.79 30.84 1.57
C ARG A 179 16.32 30.32 0.20
N TYR A 180 15.79 29.09 0.15
CA TYR A 180 15.18 28.52 -1.05
C TYR A 180 13.67 28.71 -1.04
N LEU A 181 13.04 28.44 0.10
CA LEU A 181 11.58 28.47 0.24
C LEU A 181 10.96 29.85 -0.01
N VAL A 182 11.64 30.94 0.33
CA VAL A 182 11.14 32.31 0.05
C VAL A 182 10.89 32.54 -1.45
N LYS A 183 11.67 31.87 -2.32
CA LYS A 183 11.54 31.96 -3.78
C LYS A 183 10.38 31.11 -4.33
N MET A 184 9.86 30.17 -3.54
CA MET A 184 8.81 29.22 -3.93
C MET A 184 7.60 29.27 -2.98
N LYS A 185 7.41 30.38 -2.26
CA LYS A 185 6.35 30.50 -1.26
C LYS A 185 4.97 30.18 -1.87
N GLY A 186 4.24 29.26 -1.24
CA GLY A 186 2.94 28.79 -1.72
C GLY A 186 2.99 27.89 -2.96
N ARG A 187 4.19 27.41 -3.35
CA ARG A 187 4.41 26.51 -4.50
C ARG A 187 5.11 25.21 -4.10
N VAL A 188 5.26 24.95 -2.80
CA VAL A 188 5.88 23.74 -2.26
C VAL A 188 4.86 22.94 -1.48
N THR A 189 4.72 21.64 -1.76
CA THR A 189 3.94 20.73 -0.91
C THR A 189 4.83 19.71 -0.24
N VAL A 190 4.38 19.25 0.93
CA VAL A 190 5.02 18.14 1.64
C VAL A 190 4.00 17.06 1.97
N LEU A 191 4.45 15.81 2.05
CA LEU A 191 3.57 14.69 2.41
C LEU A 191 2.85 14.95 3.75
N ASP A 192 1.54 14.71 3.76
CA ASP A 192 0.76 14.63 4.99
C ASP A 192 0.95 13.26 5.67
N SER A 193 2.21 12.90 5.91
CA SER A 193 2.59 11.67 6.58
C SER A 193 3.60 11.99 7.66
N GLN A 194 3.21 11.74 8.92
CA GLN A 194 4.06 12.00 10.07
C GLN A 194 5.39 11.23 9.99
N ARG A 195 5.36 10.00 9.43
CA ARG A 195 6.55 9.14 9.37
C ARG A 195 7.50 9.61 8.28
N GLU A 196 6.97 9.95 7.11
CA GLU A 196 7.78 10.38 5.95
C GLU A 196 8.39 11.76 6.17
N LEU A 197 7.60 12.75 6.59
CA LEU A 197 8.11 14.11 6.75
C LEU A 197 9.09 14.22 7.92
N MET A 198 8.84 13.49 9.02
CA MET A 198 9.80 13.43 10.13
C MET A 198 11.09 12.70 9.71
N ALA A 199 11.00 11.64 8.91
CA ALA A 199 12.19 10.97 8.38
C ALA A 199 13.00 11.90 7.48
N ALA A 200 12.37 12.64 6.56
CA ALA A 200 13.05 13.63 5.72
C ALA A 200 13.76 14.71 6.58
N ALA A 201 13.10 15.21 7.61
CA ALA A 201 13.68 16.18 8.54
C ALA A 201 14.87 15.60 9.34
N LEU A 202 14.75 14.36 9.84
CA LEU A 202 15.84 13.67 10.54
C LEU A 202 17.05 13.44 9.62
N LYS A 203 16.83 12.96 8.40
CA LYS A 203 17.90 12.75 7.40
C LYS A 203 18.58 14.06 7.04
N TYR A 204 17.83 15.15 6.87
CA TYR A 204 18.40 16.47 6.65
C TYR A 204 19.30 16.95 7.80
N LEU A 205 18.91 16.66 9.03
CA LEU A 205 19.69 16.98 10.24
C LEU A 205 20.88 16.02 10.47
N GLY A 206 21.08 15.02 9.60
CA GLY A 206 22.17 14.05 9.72
C GLY A 206 21.86 12.88 10.66
N TYR A 207 20.61 12.70 11.06
CA TYR A 207 20.15 11.58 11.89
C TYR A 207 19.60 10.43 11.03
N SER A 208 19.46 9.25 11.63
CA SER A 208 18.76 8.12 11.01
C SER A 208 17.26 8.44 10.89
N ALA A 209 16.62 7.97 9.82
CA ALA A 209 15.15 8.02 9.67
C ALA A 209 14.43 7.19 10.75
N ASN A 210 15.15 6.29 11.40
CA ASN A 210 14.69 5.41 12.48
C ASN A 210 15.13 5.87 13.88
N ASP A 211 15.66 7.08 14.03
CA ASP A 211 15.99 7.61 15.34
C ASP A 211 14.72 7.73 16.21
N THR A 212 14.84 7.43 17.51
CA THR A 212 13.72 7.47 18.47
C THR A 212 14.01 8.36 19.68
N ASP A 213 15.12 9.11 19.65
CA ASP A 213 15.43 10.14 20.64
C ASP A 213 14.48 11.34 20.49
N GLU A 214 13.76 11.63 21.56
CA GLU A 214 12.79 12.73 21.57
C GLU A 214 13.42 14.11 21.40
N ALA A 215 14.68 14.29 21.81
CA ALA A 215 15.39 15.56 21.60
C ALA A 215 15.64 15.79 20.10
N LYS A 216 16.03 14.75 19.36
CA LYS A 216 16.21 14.83 17.90
C LYS A 216 14.87 14.99 17.18
N TRP A 217 13.81 14.36 17.67
CA TRP A 217 12.45 14.61 17.15
C TRP A 217 12.00 16.05 17.38
N ARG A 218 12.32 16.66 18.53
CA ARG A 218 12.06 18.08 18.77
C ARG A 218 12.80 18.98 17.78
N GLN A 219 14.06 18.67 17.47
CA GLN A 219 14.80 19.40 16.43
C GLN A 219 14.17 19.26 15.03
N ALA A 220 13.77 18.05 14.65
CA ALA A 220 13.07 17.79 13.39
C ALA A 220 11.72 18.53 13.32
N ARG A 221 10.97 18.55 14.42
CA ARG A 221 9.73 19.31 14.57
C ARG A 221 9.97 20.81 14.36
N ASP A 222 10.97 21.38 15.04
CA ASP A 222 11.27 22.82 14.97
C ASP A 222 11.74 23.22 13.57
N LEU A 223 12.49 22.36 12.89
CA LEU A 223 12.83 22.49 11.48
C LEU A 223 11.59 22.56 10.58
N ILE A 224 10.66 21.62 10.76
CA ILE A 224 9.40 21.56 10.00
C ILE A 224 8.56 22.82 10.25
N ILE A 225 8.39 23.23 11.51
CA ILE A 225 7.63 24.44 11.88
C ILE A 225 8.25 25.69 11.26
N ARG A 226 9.59 25.81 11.23
CA ARG A 226 10.28 26.93 10.58
C ARG A 226 9.99 27.00 9.07
N ALA A 227 9.89 25.86 8.40
CA ALA A 227 9.68 25.77 6.95
C ALA A 227 8.20 25.91 6.55
N LYS A 228 7.27 25.49 7.41
CA LYS A 228 5.83 25.41 7.14
C LYS A 228 5.20 26.71 6.60
N PRO A 229 5.52 27.93 7.07
CA PRO A 229 4.93 29.17 6.56
C PRO A 229 5.19 29.45 5.07
N TYR A 230 6.11 28.71 4.45
CA TYR A 230 6.41 28.85 3.03
C TYR A 230 5.71 27.80 2.15
N TRP A 231 5.26 26.69 2.74
CA TRP A 231 4.59 25.62 2.00
C TRP A 231 3.17 26.04 1.61
N ALA A 232 2.67 25.47 0.52
CA ALA A 232 1.29 25.57 0.10
C ALA A 232 0.38 24.72 0.99
N ALA A 233 0.77 23.47 1.24
CA ALA A 233 -0.02 22.51 2.00
C ALA A 233 0.79 21.30 2.45
N PHE A 234 0.30 20.63 3.49
CA PHE A 234 0.49 19.19 3.66
C PHE A 234 -0.45 18.48 2.69
N ASN A 235 0.05 17.52 1.92
CA ASN A 235 -0.69 16.91 0.84
C ASN A 235 -0.48 15.40 0.82
N ALA A 236 -1.56 14.62 0.69
CA ALA A 236 -1.49 13.16 0.65
C ALA A 236 -1.48 12.59 -0.78
N SER A 237 -2.03 13.30 -1.77
CA SER A 237 -2.23 12.73 -3.13
C SER A 237 -2.42 13.76 -4.25
N SER A 238 -3.10 14.89 -4.02
CA SER A 238 -3.38 15.86 -5.10
C SER A 238 -2.11 16.54 -5.63
N TYR A 239 -0.99 16.45 -4.90
CA TYR A 239 0.31 16.96 -5.35
C TYR A 239 0.73 16.40 -6.72
N ILE A 240 0.34 15.18 -7.08
CA ILE A 240 0.62 14.57 -8.38
C ILE A 240 0.04 15.46 -9.49
N LYS A 241 -1.27 15.71 -9.43
CA LYS A 241 -1.98 16.54 -10.39
C LYS A 241 -1.49 17.99 -10.34
N GLU A 242 -1.30 18.55 -9.15
CA GLU A 242 -0.86 19.93 -8.98
C GLU A 242 0.52 20.18 -9.59
N LEU A 243 1.45 19.22 -9.47
CA LEU A 243 2.76 19.28 -10.10
C LEU A 243 2.64 19.13 -11.62
N THR A 244 1.84 18.14 -12.10
CA THR A 244 1.53 17.91 -13.52
C THR A 244 0.99 19.16 -14.23
N ILE A 245 0.15 19.96 -13.55
CA ILE A 245 -0.41 21.19 -14.14
C ILE A 245 0.41 22.44 -13.85
N GLY A 246 1.45 22.35 -13.01
CA GLY A 246 2.37 23.44 -12.68
C GLY A 246 1.87 24.40 -11.60
N ASN A 247 0.83 24.03 -10.84
CA ASN A 247 0.33 24.80 -9.71
C ASN A 247 1.34 24.84 -8.55
N ILE A 248 2.07 23.74 -8.35
CA ILE A 248 3.21 23.65 -7.45
C ILE A 248 4.48 23.42 -8.25
N TRP A 249 5.63 23.77 -7.68
CA TRP A 249 6.94 23.68 -8.33
C TRP A 249 7.85 22.64 -7.68
N LEU A 250 7.56 22.27 -6.44
CA LEU A 250 8.30 21.28 -5.67
C LEU A 250 7.32 20.50 -4.77
N ALA A 251 7.46 19.19 -4.76
CA ALA A 251 6.67 18.28 -3.94
C ALA A 251 7.62 17.29 -3.25
N HIS A 252 7.48 17.12 -1.94
CA HIS A 252 7.94 15.90 -1.28
C HIS A 252 6.88 14.82 -1.49
N GLY A 253 7.28 13.67 -2.04
CA GLY A 253 6.36 12.60 -2.42
C GLY A 253 7.07 11.32 -2.89
N TYR A 254 6.29 10.36 -3.37
CA TYR A 254 6.78 9.02 -3.71
C TYR A 254 7.34 8.94 -5.14
N SER A 255 8.34 8.09 -5.37
CA SER A 255 8.98 7.93 -6.68
C SER A 255 8.01 7.46 -7.78
N SER A 256 7.09 6.55 -7.48
CA SER A 256 6.04 6.09 -8.39
C SER A 256 5.07 7.22 -8.77
N ASP A 257 4.73 8.07 -7.80
CA ASP A 257 3.84 9.21 -7.99
C ASP A 257 4.49 10.27 -8.89
N MET A 258 5.80 10.50 -8.73
CA MET A 258 6.55 11.38 -9.62
C MET A 258 6.68 10.78 -11.03
N PHE A 259 6.88 9.47 -11.15
CA PHE A 259 6.85 8.79 -12.43
C PHE A 259 5.51 9.02 -13.14
N GLN A 260 4.39 8.82 -12.44
CA GLN A 260 3.05 9.09 -12.98
C GLN A 260 2.89 10.55 -13.41
N ALA A 261 3.31 11.50 -12.56
CA ALA A 261 3.25 12.92 -12.89
C ALA A 261 4.05 13.27 -14.17
N VAL A 262 5.22 12.65 -14.37
CA VAL A 262 6.02 12.81 -15.60
C VAL A 262 5.26 12.28 -16.82
N GLN A 263 4.67 11.09 -16.73
CA GLN A 263 3.92 10.51 -17.84
C GLN A 263 2.70 11.38 -18.21
N ASP A 264 1.96 11.86 -17.21
CA ASP A 264 0.79 12.70 -17.42
C ASP A 264 1.17 14.06 -17.99
N ALA A 265 2.27 14.67 -17.53
CA ALA A 265 2.76 15.94 -18.07
C ALA A 265 3.18 15.81 -19.54
N LYS A 266 3.86 14.71 -19.90
CA LYS A 266 4.21 14.39 -21.29
C LYS A 266 2.97 14.20 -22.16
N LYS A 267 2.01 13.39 -21.70
CA LYS A 267 0.75 13.13 -22.42
C LYS A 267 -0.07 14.39 -22.61
N ALA A 268 -0.06 15.30 -21.63
CA ALA A 268 -0.77 16.57 -21.70
C ALA A 268 0.01 17.68 -22.46
N GLY A 269 1.17 17.37 -23.04
CA GLY A 269 1.98 18.34 -23.79
C GLY A 269 2.40 19.55 -22.96
N ARG A 270 2.71 19.36 -21.67
CA ARG A 270 3.08 20.46 -20.78
C ARG A 270 4.37 21.14 -21.27
N PRO A 271 4.47 22.48 -21.18
CA PRO A 271 5.62 23.23 -21.69
C PRO A 271 6.84 23.19 -20.76
N PHE A 272 6.86 22.26 -19.80
CA PHE A 272 7.88 22.14 -18.78
C PHE A 272 8.11 20.66 -18.45
N THR A 273 9.26 20.36 -17.84
CA THR A 273 9.66 19.01 -17.49
C THR A 273 9.57 18.81 -15.99
N ILE A 274 8.92 17.71 -15.58
CA ILE A 274 8.97 17.25 -14.19
C ILE A 274 10.21 16.39 -14.02
N GLY A 275 11.10 16.83 -13.14
CA GLY A 275 12.22 16.05 -12.63
C GLY A 275 11.91 15.51 -11.24
N TYR A 276 12.63 14.48 -10.82
CA TYR A 276 12.53 13.96 -9.46
C TYR A 276 13.83 13.25 -9.09
N SER A 277 14.24 13.38 -7.83
CA SER A 277 15.49 12.80 -7.37
C SER A 277 15.47 12.52 -5.87
N ALA A 278 16.16 11.44 -5.48
CA ALA A 278 16.41 11.12 -4.08
C ALA A 278 17.46 12.11 -3.51
N PRO A 279 17.18 12.77 -2.37
CA PRO A 279 18.14 13.68 -1.75
C PRO A 279 19.43 13.00 -1.31
N LYS A 280 20.56 13.71 -1.45
CA LYS A 280 21.92 13.19 -1.17
C LYS A 280 22.16 12.86 0.31
N GLU A 281 21.37 13.43 1.22
CA GLU A 281 21.38 13.10 2.64
C GLU A 281 20.80 11.70 2.91
N GLY A 282 20.13 11.10 1.91
CA GLY A 282 19.40 9.84 2.03
C GLY A 282 17.90 10.08 2.20
N ALA A 283 17.14 9.00 2.08
CA ALA A 283 15.69 9.02 1.99
C ALA A 283 15.08 7.75 2.58
N VAL A 284 13.75 7.73 2.69
CA VAL A 284 13.03 6.50 3.02
C VAL A 284 12.95 5.61 1.79
N LEU A 285 13.15 4.31 1.99
CA LEU A 285 12.80 3.26 1.04
C LEU A 285 11.70 2.41 1.67
N SER A 286 10.53 2.41 1.05
CA SER A 286 9.41 1.56 1.42
C SER A 286 9.48 0.28 0.60
N LEU A 287 9.62 -0.86 1.27
CA LEU A 287 9.62 -2.18 0.64
C LEU A 287 8.29 -2.86 0.92
N ASP A 288 7.50 -3.08 -0.13
CA ASP A 288 6.28 -3.86 -0.06
C ASP A 288 6.58 -5.32 -0.31
N SER A 289 5.95 -6.20 0.45
CA SER A 289 6.24 -7.62 0.43
C SER A 289 4.96 -8.45 0.41
N MET A 290 4.94 -9.49 -0.40
CA MET A 290 3.88 -10.50 -0.34
C MET A 290 4.07 -11.34 0.94
N VAL A 291 3.00 -11.49 1.71
CA VAL A 291 2.95 -12.29 2.95
C VAL A 291 1.73 -13.20 2.97
N LEU A 292 1.83 -14.34 3.66
CA LEU A 292 0.71 -15.29 3.80
C LEU A 292 -0.03 -15.02 5.10
N HIS A 293 -1.29 -14.59 5.03
CA HIS A 293 -2.07 -14.37 6.24
C HIS A 293 -2.58 -15.69 6.81
N LYS A 294 -2.60 -15.82 8.15
CA LYS A 294 -2.92 -17.08 8.84
C LYS A 294 -4.35 -17.58 8.64
N SER A 295 -5.26 -16.69 8.23
CA SER A 295 -6.65 -17.05 7.97
C SER A 295 -6.92 -17.53 6.55
N GLY A 296 -5.97 -17.39 5.62
CA GLY A 296 -6.20 -17.71 4.21
C GLY A 296 -6.45 -19.20 3.99
N PRO A 297 -7.48 -19.64 3.27
CA PRO A 297 -7.74 -21.07 3.08
C PRO A 297 -6.77 -21.76 2.11
N ARG A 298 -6.01 -21.02 1.28
CA ARG A 298 -5.25 -21.54 0.13
C ARG A 298 -3.76 -21.21 0.19
N PRO A 299 -3.00 -21.75 1.17
CA PRO A 299 -1.55 -21.59 1.19
C PRO A 299 -0.89 -22.19 -0.06
N ASP A 300 -1.46 -23.23 -0.67
CA ASP A 300 -1.00 -23.83 -1.92
C ASP A 300 -1.05 -22.84 -3.09
N LEU A 301 -2.20 -22.18 -3.32
CA LEU A 301 -2.34 -21.17 -4.36
C LEU A 301 -1.50 -19.93 -4.05
N ALA A 302 -1.36 -19.57 -2.78
CA ALA A 302 -0.57 -18.42 -2.37
C ALA A 302 0.91 -18.59 -2.75
N HIS A 303 1.51 -19.76 -2.51
CA HIS A 303 2.88 -20.03 -2.93
C HIS A 303 3.02 -20.03 -4.46
N ARG A 304 2.06 -20.63 -5.19
CA ARG A 304 2.06 -20.60 -6.66
C ARG A 304 2.02 -19.17 -7.19
N PHE A 305 1.16 -18.32 -6.62
CA PHE A 305 1.05 -16.91 -6.98
C PHE A 305 2.35 -16.15 -6.72
N ILE A 306 2.93 -16.31 -5.53
CA ILE A 306 4.19 -15.65 -5.18
C ILE A 306 5.30 -16.09 -6.15
N ASN A 307 5.43 -17.39 -6.41
CA ASN A 307 6.44 -17.88 -7.34
C ASN A 307 6.22 -17.36 -8.77
N PHE A 308 4.96 -17.27 -9.21
CA PHE A 308 4.58 -16.68 -10.49
C PHE A 308 4.97 -15.20 -10.58
N MET A 309 4.71 -14.42 -9.53
CA MET A 309 5.08 -12.99 -9.48
C MET A 309 6.60 -12.76 -9.39
N LEU A 310 7.37 -13.78 -8.97
CA LEU A 310 8.83 -13.76 -8.93
C LEU A 310 9.50 -14.12 -10.28
N ASP A 311 8.73 -14.54 -11.29
CA ASP A 311 9.23 -14.60 -12.66
C ASP A 311 9.56 -13.18 -13.14
N GLY A 312 10.72 -12.99 -13.79
CA GLY A 312 11.20 -11.67 -14.19
C GLY A 312 10.23 -10.90 -15.08
N LYS A 313 9.55 -11.58 -16.01
CA LYS A 313 8.60 -10.95 -16.93
C LYS A 313 7.36 -10.46 -16.18
N ASN A 314 6.82 -11.28 -15.28
CA ASN A 314 5.65 -10.90 -14.47
C ASN A 314 6.01 -9.77 -13.49
N SER A 315 7.17 -9.86 -12.85
CA SER A 315 7.66 -8.85 -11.91
C SER A 315 7.87 -7.48 -12.58
N ALA A 316 8.42 -7.45 -13.79
CA ALA A 316 8.69 -6.21 -14.53
C ALA A 316 7.44 -5.41 -14.90
N GLU A 317 6.27 -6.05 -14.98
CA GLU A 317 5.04 -5.36 -15.40
C GLU A 317 4.66 -4.22 -14.46
N LEU A 318 4.78 -4.41 -13.15
CA LEU A 318 4.45 -3.35 -12.20
C LEU A 318 5.38 -2.15 -12.40
N THR A 319 6.69 -2.38 -12.51
CA THR A 319 7.67 -1.33 -12.78
C THR A 319 7.34 -0.58 -14.08
N ASN A 320 6.96 -1.30 -15.14
CA ASN A 320 6.58 -0.70 -16.41
C ASN A 320 5.25 0.09 -16.37
N LEU A 321 4.37 -0.28 -15.44
CA LEU A 321 3.05 0.33 -15.25
C LEU A 321 3.15 1.63 -14.44
N ILE A 322 3.80 1.59 -13.27
CA ILE A 322 3.77 2.69 -12.29
C ILE A 322 5.15 3.27 -11.96
N GLY A 323 6.23 2.76 -12.54
CA GLY A 323 7.59 3.21 -12.23
C GLY A 323 8.04 2.88 -10.81
N SER A 324 7.58 1.76 -10.24
CA SER A 324 8.10 1.25 -8.96
C SER A 324 9.51 0.68 -9.14
N GLY A 325 10.30 0.74 -8.08
CA GLY A 325 11.55 -0.01 -7.99
C GLY A 325 11.27 -1.51 -7.90
N ASN A 326 12.18 -2.32 -8.45
CA ASN A 326 12.02 -3.76 -8.53
C ASN A 326 13.11 -4.51 -7.73
N PRO A 327 12.75 -5.32 -6.72
CA PRO A 327 13.71 -6.15 -5.98
C PRO A 327 14.12 -7.42 -6.73
N ASN A 328 13.60 -7.70 -7.92
CA ASN A 328 13.87 -8.87 -8.73
C ASN A 328 14.89 -8.56 -9.84
N LEU A 329 16.06 -9.21 -9.79
CA LEU A 329 17.13 -9.01 -10.76
C LEU A 329 16.80 -9.59 -12.14
N ASP A 330 16.00 -10.65 -12.19
CA ASP A 330 15.55 -11.28 -13.44
C ASP A 330 14.55 -10.40 -14.21
N ALA A 331 13.95 -9.41 -13.55
CA ALA A 331 13.03 -8.46 -14.17
C ALA A 331 13.74 -7.41 -15.04
N MET A 332 15.03 -7.14 -14.80
CA MET A 332 15.76 -6.03 -15.42
C MET A 332 15.71 -6.01 -16.96
N PRO A 333 15.84 -7.14 -17.68
CA PRO A 333 15.76 -7.16 -19.15
C PRO A 333 14.36 -6.85 -19.70
N PHE A 334 13.31 -6.98 -18.88
CA PHE A 334 11.91 -6.77 -19.28
C PHE A 334 11.37 -5.39 -18.89
N ILE A 335 12.15 -4.62 -18.13
CA ILE A 335 11.81 -3.24 -17.77
C ILE A 335 12.24 -2.32 -18.91
N LYS A 336 11.39 -1.33 -19.23
CA LYS A 336 11.67 -0.33 -20.26
C LYS A 336 13.02 0.39 -19.98
N PRO A 337 13.93 0.52 -20.96
CA PRO A 337 15.27 1.07 -20.74
C PRO A 337 15.29 2.46 -20.09
N GLU A 338 14.32 3.31 -20.40
CA GLU A 338 14.20 4.64 -19.80
C GLU A 338 13.84 4.62 -18.31
N ILE A 339 13.19 3.55 -17.84
CA ILE A 339 12.90 3.36 -16.41
C ILE A 339 14.14 2.81 -15.71
N VAL A 340 14.84 1.84 -16.31
CA VAL A 340 16.11 1.30 -15.76
C VAL A 340 17.16 2.40 -15.60
N ALA A 341 17.27 3.31 -16.57
CA ALA A 341 18.20 4.44 -16.52
C ALA A 341 17.84 5.50 -15.46
N ASN A 342 16.64 5.42 -14.86
CA ASN A 342 16.17 6.41 -13.92
C ASN A 342 16.69 6.14 -12.50
N THR A 343 17.70 6.91 -12.10
CA THR A 343 18.33 6.77 -10.79
C THR A 343 17.46 7.12 -9.58
N ALA A 344 16.27 7.71 -9.79
CA ALA A 344 15.29 7.93 -8.73
C ALA A 344 14.38 6.71 -8.51
N ILE A 345 14.40 5.74 -9.43
CA ILE A 345 13.72 4.44 -9.32
C ILE A 345 14.75 3.33 -9.03
N PHE A 346 15.86 3.31 -9.77
CA PHE A 346 16.99 2.40 -9.60
C PHE A 346 18.22 3.16 -9.11
N PRO A 347 18.32 3.44 -7.79
CA PRO A 347 19.46 4.16 -7.23
C PRO A 347 20.75 3.36 -7.41
N ASP A 348 21.85 4.08 -7.61
CA ASP A 348 23.19 3.47 -7.55
C ASP A 348 23.51 2.98 -6.12
N ARG A 349 24.60 2.23 -6.00
CA ARG A 349 25.03 1.63 -4.73
C ARG A 349 25.30 2.66 -3.63
N GLU A 350 25.82 3.83 -3.97
CA GLU A 350 26.13 4.87 -2.97
C GLU A 350 24.84 5.47 -2.41
N ARG A 351 23.87 5.76 -3.28
CA ARG A 351 22.55 6.25 -2.86
C ARG A 351 21.79 5.19 -2.10
N LEU A 352 21.77 3.95 -2.57
CA LEU A 352 21.10 2.83 -1.90
C LEU A 352 21.58 2.67 -0.44
N ALA A 353 22.88 2.84 -0.18
CA ALA A 353 23.45 2.76 1.17
C ALA A 353 22.97 3.87 2.14
N LYS A 354 22.40 4.96 1.62
CA LYS A 354 21.84 6.07 2.42
C LYS A 354 20.33 5.96 2.61
N LEU A 355 19.68 4.99 1.96
CA LEU A 355 18.25 4.75 2.09
C LEU A 355 17.94 3.91 3.32
N GLU A 356 16.83 4.21 3.98
CA GLU A 356 16.41 3.51 5.19
C GLU A 356 14.97 3.03 5.08
N MET A 357 14.75 1.76 5.37
CA MET A 357 13.40 1.23 5.60
C MET A 357 12.94 1.63 7.00
N LEU A 358 11.74 2.18 7.09
CA LEU A 358 11.16 2.57 8.36
C LEU A 358 10.81 1.36 9.22
N LYS A 359 11.31 1.36 10.46
CA LYS A 359 11.00 0.37 11.49
C LYS A 359 9.68 0.71 12.17
N ASP A 360 9.03 -0.28 12.76
CA ASP A 360 7.85 0.00 13.57
C ASP A 360 8.25 0.71 14.88
N LEU A 361 7.36 1.56 15.39
CA LEU A 361 7.51 2.25 16.67
C LEU A 361 6.71 1.53 17.74
N ASP A 362 7.22 1.52 18.98
CA ASP A 362 6.42 1.06 20.12
C ASP A 362 5.25 2.01 20.43
N ARG A 363 4.31 1.55 21.26
CA ARG A 363 3.09 2.29 21.59
C ARG A 363 3.36 3.68 22.19
N ASN A 364 4.38 3.81 23.04
CA ASN A 364 4.71 5.07 23.70
C ASN A 364 5.31 6.05 22.67
N LYS A 365 6.24 5.57 21.85
CA LYS A 365 6.86 6.35 20.77
C LYS A 365 5.85 6.80 19.72
N ARG A 366 4.90 5.95 19.31
CA ARG A 366 3.79 6.34 18.43
C ARG A 366 2.96 7.48 19.01
N ARG A 367 2.62 7.42 20.31
CA ARG A 367 1.85 8.48 20.98
C ARG A 367 2.64 9.80 21.06
N VAL A 368 3.94 9.73 21.34
CA VAL A 368 4.81 10.92 21.36
C VAL A 368 4.87 11.56 19.97
N LEU A 369 5.14 10.77 18.93
CA LEU A 369 5.22 11.25 17.55
C LEU A 369 3.89 11.85 17.09
N SER A 370 2.77 11.17 17.37
CA SER A 370 1.42 11.66 17.02
C SER A 370 1.11 13.01 17.67
N ARG A 371 1.45 13.23 18.94
CA ARG A 371 1.29 14.54 19.60
C ARG A 371 2.17 15.62 18.94
N MET A 372 3.42 15.31 18.62
CA MET A 372 4.29 16.25 17.90
C MET A 372 3.76 16.57 16.50
N TRP A 373 3.20 15.58 15.80
CA TRP A 373 2.58 15.79 14.50
C TRP A 373 1.38 16.73 14.59
N THR A 374 0.52 16.56 15.60
CA THR A 374 -0.57 17.51 15.86
C THR A 374 -0.03 18.92 16.12
N GLU A 375 1.04 19.07 16.91
CA GLU A 375 1.68 20.38 17.14
C GLU A 375 2.18 21.02 15.83
N ILE A 376 2.84 20.24 14.96
CA ILE A 376 3.30 20.65 13.63
C ILE A 376 2.12 21.11 12.76
N LYS A 377 1.00 20.40 12.79
CA LYS A 377 -0.16 20.73 11.96
C LYS A 377 -0.86 22.00 12.46
N LEU A 378 -0.85 22.28 13.76
CA LEU A 378 -1.52 23.43 14.37
C LEU A 378 -0.72 24.74 14.32
N ARG A 379 0.61 24.69 14.52
CA ARG A 379 1.48 25.89 14.46
C ARG A 379 1.91 26.17 13.05
#